data_AF-A0A2N6FIF1-F1
#
_entry.id   AF-A0A2N6FIF1-F1
#
_cell.length_a   1.000
_cell.length_b   1.000
_cell.length_c   1.000
_cell.angle_alpha   90.00
_cell.angle_beta   90.00
_cell.angle_gamma   90.00
#
_symmetry.space_group_name_H-M   'P 1'
#
loop_
_entity.id
_entity.type
_entity.pdbx_description
1 polymer ?
#
loop_
_entity_poly.entity_id
_entity_poly.type
_entity_poly.pdbx_seq_one_letter_code
_entity_poly.pdbx_strand_id
1 'polypeptide(L)'
;MLRILFVIISAVLLAACSAHGPGRILVLEDAHIAVDTTWQGRVLIDGSVKVAKGATLTILPGTEIAFVRRDRDADGLGDGTLVVEGILNALGTRANPIVFRSAEENPQPADWLEIRVDFSKNIHLRYCEIRDSAYTLHAHFTRGIVEDSFIHHNIDGCRLGEARIVLRNNLYEHNQGKAINFRNATVEVTRNIIRNNGSGIFLFETDRESNIHHNNIHDNIDNIRLGDFFKGEVHLRANWWGSNQLAEIGKSIHDSRVEPEIGTVHIEPADRWVERTGPRDAAEIREVWSYATKGFVDASVIEVNGQLIVCSWDGTITALDPSGKIVWVRQLGDVVDSEPALDERALYVQNWARELYAIDPSDGRELWRFSYSPSPADDHRQGGVVAADNKVFLPAWNGTLYALDAASGMRLWQFEAGIPLRAAPAFDSDRLYVVSGSGKFTTLGLDGEVLWQLDLGAPLLSTPAVTPEGPVVVTRDGQLHALDRAGHRRWQKALDEVCFYGSPLYADGILYLGTTAGSLWKLRAQDGRTIWKQTGLGPVYSSPLLAGRRILLGDNDGNLSIIGKDSATVVSQFRLDGAVQGRPLVFDGNYIIGGRERSVYALQPVDSGVTDHALP
;
A
#
# COMPACT_ATOMS: atom_id res chain seq x y z
N MET A 1 0.29 -67.38 14.39
CA MET A 1 1.55 -66.97 15.03
C MET A 1 2.22 -65.95 14.15
N LEU A 2 2.60 -64.79 14.70
CA LEU A 2 3.27 -63.71 13.98
C LEU A 2 4.79 -64.00 13.88
N ARG A 3 5.41 -63.79 12.71
CA ARG A 3 6.86 -63.56 12.60
C ARG A 3 7.16 -62.53 11.51
N ILE A 4 7.78 -61.43 11.93
CA ILE A 4 8.22 -60.30 11.11
C ILE A 4 9.55 -60.66 10.45
N LEU A 5 9.74 -60.24 9.19
CA LEU A 5 10.99 -60.34 8.45
C LEU A 5 11.83 -59.07 8.70
N PHE A 6 13.14 -59.22 8.92
CA PHE A 6 14.06 -58.11 9.18
C PHE A 6 14.30 -57.24 7.94
N VAL A 7 14.32 -55.92 8.11
CA VAL A 7 14.94 -54.96 7.19
C VAL A 7 15.97 -54.14 7.98
N ILE A 8 17.16 -54.00 7.40
CA ILE A 8 18.29 -53.24 7.96
C ILE A 8 18.37 -51.92 7.20
N ILE A 9 18.41 -50.79 7.90
CA ILE A 9 18.68 -49.47 7.30
C ILE A 9 20.08 -49.02 7.72
N SER A 10 20.93 -48.74 6.72
CA SER A 10 22.34 -48.41 6.91
C SER A 10 22.55 -46.95 7.30
N ALA A 11 23.35 -46.71 8.35
CA ALA A 11 23.74 -45.37 8.75
C ALA A 11 24.93 -44.86 7.91
N VAL A 12 24.71 -43.81 7.10
CA VAL A 12 25.81 -43.05 6.49
C VAL A 12 26.31 -42.03 7.52
N LEU A 13 27.59 -42.11 7.92
CA LEU A 13 28.23 -41.00 8.65
C LEU A 13 28.85 -40.03 7.64
N LEU A 14 28.13 -38.96 7.27
CA LEU A 14 28.79 -37.77 6.72
C LEU A 14 29.51 -37.04 7.87
N ALA A 15 30.78 -37.39 8.02
CA ALA A 15 31.72 -36.80 8.98
C ALA A 15 32.84 -36.04 8.26
N ALA A 16 32.51 -34.93 7.59
CA ALA A 16 33.48 -33.93 7.16
C ALA A 16 32.81 -32.58 6.85
N CYS A 17 33.39 -31.48 7.33
CA CYS A 17 32.99 -30.13 6.95
C CYS A 17 33.14 -29.93 5.43
N SER A 18 32.06 -29.53 4.76
CA SER A 18 32.09 -29.13 3.35
C SER A 18 31.40 -27.79 3.15
N ALA A 19 32.21 -26.74 3.09
CA ALA A 19 31.77 -25.45 2.57
C ALA A 19 31.45 -25.61 1.08
N HIS A 20 30.17 -25.75 0.75
CA HIS A 20 29.72 -25.92 -0.63
C HIS A 20 29.84 -24.60 -1.39
N GLY A 21 30.69 -24.56 -2.43
CA GLY A 21 30.85 -23.34 -3.25
C GLY A 21 29.57 -22.94 -3.99
N PRO A 22 29.32 -21.64 -4.23
CA PRO A 22 28.10 -21.18 -4.90
C PRO A 22 27.99 -21.76 -6.31
N GLY A 23 26.84 -22.36 -6.63
CA GLY A 23 26.50 -22.84 -7.98
C GLY A 23 26.44 -24.36 -8.16
N ARG A 24 26.85 -25.18 -7.19
CA ARG A 24 26.58 -26.63 -7.19
C ARG A 24 25.41 -26.95 -6.26
N ILE A 25 24.49 -27.79 -6.74
CA ILE A 25 23.39 -28.32 -5.93
C ILE A 25 23.94 -29.47 -5.08
N LEU A 26 23.76 -29.39 -3.76
CA LEU A 26 23.96 -30.52 -2.86
C LEU A 26 22.72 -31.42 -2.93
N VAL A 27 22.85 -32.60 -3.54
CA VAL A 27 21.77 -33.60 -3.58
C VAL A 27 21.98 -34.60 -2.45
N LEU A 28 20.92 -34.89 -1.71
CA LEU A 28 20.93 -35.77 -0.55
C LEU A 28 19.75 -36.77 -0.64
N GLU A 29 20.10 -38.04 -0.83
CA GLU A 29 19.18 -39.18 -0.85
C GLU A 29 19.30 -39.94 0.48
N ASP A 30 18.21 -40.01 1.26
CA ASP A 30 18.11 -40.71 2.55
C ASP A 30 19.38 -40.60 3.46
N ALA A 31 19.95 -39.38 3.54
CA ALA A 31 21.30 -39.12 4.03
C ALA A 31 21.38 -38.80 5.54
N HIS A 32 22.57 -38.89 6.15
CA HIS A 32 22.76 -38.61 7.58
C HIS A 32 24.07 -37.83 7.89
N ILE A 33 23.92 -36.67 8.52
CA ILE A 33 24.97 -35.68 8.83
C ILE A 33 25.41 -35.88 10.28
N ALA A 34 26.64 -36.37 10.49
CA ALA A 34 27.15 -36.78 11.81
C ALA A 34 28.08 -35.75 12.47
N VAL A 35 28.44 -34.66 11.78
CA VAL A 35 29.31 -33.59 12.29
C VAL A 35 28.83 -32.21 11.84
N ASP A 36 29.35 -31.16 12.48
CA ASP A 36 29.07 -29.78 12.14
C ASP A 36 29.27 -29.50 10.64
N THR A 37 28.19 -29.03 10.01
CA THR A 37 28.04 -28.85 8.57
C THR A 37 27.44 -27.47 8.31
N THR A 38 27.87 -26.81 7.24
CA THR A 38 27.27 -25.54 6.79
C THR A 38 26.71 -25.70 5.39
N TRP A 39 25.44 -25.35 5.21
CA TRP A 39 24.76 -25.25 3.93
C TRP A 39 24.71 -23.80 3.48
N GLN A 40 24.94 -23.61 2.19
CA GLN A 40 24.83 -22.34 1.48
C GLN A 40 24.56 -22.65 0.00
N GLY A 41 23.92 -21.74 -0.72
CA GLY A 41 23.48 -22.01 -2.09
C GLY A 41 22.19 -22.83 -2.13
N ARG A 42 22.16 -23.93 -2.89
CA ARG A 42 20.97 -24.77 -3.09
C ARG A 42 21.17 -26.20 -2.63
N VAL A 43 20.24 -26.69 -1.80
CA VAL A 43 20.20 -28.07 -1.31
C VAL A 43 18.93 -28.75 -1.82
N LEU A 44 19.07 -29.98 -2.33
CA LEU A 44 17.98 -30.82 -2.83
C LEU A 44 17.91 -32.11 -2.00
N ILE A 45 16.70 -32.42 -1.53
CA ILE A 45 16.40 -33.56 -0.66
C ILE A 45 15.43 -34.50 -1.39
N ASP A 46 15.83 -35.76 -1.62
CA ASP A 46 14.96 -36.82 -2.14
C ASP A 46 14.89 -37.95 -1.08
N GLY A 47 13.77 -38.03 -0.37
CA GLY A 47 13.67 -38.81 0.88
C GLY A 47 14.05 -37.99 2.12
N SER A 48 14.80 -38.59 3.04
CA SER A 48 15.00 -38.07 4.40
C SER A 48 16.45 -37.74 4.75
N VAL A 49 16.76 -36.48 5.01
CA VAL A 49 18.09 -36.04 5.49
C VAL A 49 18.09 -35.88 6.99
N LYS A 50 18.94 -36.60 7.72
CA LYS A 50 19.01 -36.56 9.18
C LYS A 50 20.30 -35.91 9.71
N VAL A 51 20.20 -34.75 10.35
CA VAL A 51 21.28 -34.17 11.16
C VAL A 51 21.31 -34.85 12.53
N ALA A 52 22.44 -35.46 12.89
CA ALA A 52 22.60 -36.25 14.09
C ALA A 52 22.75 -35.39 15.36
N LYS A 53 22.41 -36.00 16.50
CA LYS A 53 22.65 -35.42 17.82
C LYS A 53 24.13 -35.10 18.05
N GLY A 54 24.41 -33.83 18.33
CA GLY A 54 25.78 -33.33 18.55
C GLY A 54 26.43 -32.68 17.33
N ALA A 55 25.80 -32.76 16.16
CA ALA A 55 26.17 -31.97 14.99
C ALA A 55 25.36 -30.66 14.91
N THR A 56 25.95 -29.63 14.33
CA THR A 56 25.31 -28.34 14.03
C THR A 56 25.17 -28.17 12.53
N LEU A 57 23.95 -27.90 12.07
CA LEU A 57 23.70 -27.41 10.72
C LEU A 57 23.55 -25.88 10.74
N THR A 58 24.41 -25.17 10.02
CA THR A 58 24.26 -23.72 9.79
C THR A 58 23.86 -23.47 8.35
N ILE A 59 22.86 -22.63 8.15
CA ILE A 59 22.29 -22.19 6.87
C ILE A 59 22.52 -20.67 6.79
N LEU A 60 23.20 -20.21 5.75
CA LEU A 60 23.56 -18.79 5.64
C LEU A 60 22.45 -17.95 4.96
N PRO A 61 22.38 -16.63 5.19
CA PRO A 61 21.40 -15.74 4.55
C PRO A 61 21.30 -16.00 3.03
N GLY A 62 20.08 -16.11 2.50
CA GLY A 62 19.86 -16.35 1.06
C GLY A 62 20.00 -17.81 0.58
N THR A 63 20.15 -18.79 1.48
CA THR A 63 20.18 -20.22 1.09
C THR A 63 18.78 -20.74 0.72
N GLU A 64 18.70 -21.63 -0.27
CA GLU A 64 17.48 -22.31 -0.71
C GLU A 64 17.53 -23.82 -0.42
N ILE A 65 16.45 -24.35 0.15
CA ILE A 65 16.30 -25.78 0.45
C ILE A 65 15.01 -26.28 -0.21
N ALA A 66 15.15 -27.30 -1.07
CA ALA A 66 14.07 -27.85 -1.88
C ALA A 66 13.94 -29.37 -1.73
N PHE A 67 12.72 -29.87 -1.81
CA PHE A 67 12.36 -31.27 -1.50
C PHE A 67 11.59 -31.91 -2.66
N VAL A 68 12.03 -33.09 -3.10
CA VAL A 68 11.42 -33.85 -4.20
C VAL A 68 10.13 -34.52 -3.74
N ARG A 69 9.04 -34.40 -4.50
CA ARG A 69 7.78 -35.08 -4.17
C ARG A 69 7.89 -36.58 -4.42
N ARG A 70 7.66 -37.36 -3.38
CA ARG A 70 7.51 -38.83 -3.37
C ARG A 70 6.32 -39.14 -2.48
N ASP A 71 5.44 -40.04 -2.88
CA ASP A 71 4.26 -40.43 -2.09
C ASP A 71 4.22 -41.95 -2.13
N ARG A 72 5.08 -42.57 -1.30
CA ARG A 72 5.41 -44.01 -1.41
C ARG A 72 4.34 -44.91 -0.78
N ASP A 73 3.57 -44.41 0.18
CA ASP A 73 2.45 -45.11 0.81
C ASP A 73 1.07 -44.70 0.27
N ALA A 74 1.02 -43.72 -0.65
CA ALA A 74 -0.16 -43.27 -1.38
C ALA A 74 -1.23 -42.60 -0.48
N ASP A 75 -0.78 -41.84 0.52
CA ASP A 75 -1.65 -41.08 1.43
C ASP A 75 -2.01 -39.67 0.90
N GLY A 76 -1.32 -39.20 -0.14
CA GLY A 76 -1.50 -37.89 -0.76
C GLY A 76 -0.48 -36.83 -0.34
N LEU A 77 0.49 -37.16 0.52
CA LEU A 77 1.54 -36.27 1.02
C LEU A 77 2.91 -36.63 0.42
N GLY A 78 3.81 -35.64 0.36
CA GLY A 78 5.20 -35.88 -0.03
C GLY A 78 6.06 -36.40 1.13
N ASP A 79 6.90 -37.42 0.94
CA ASP A 79 7.80 -38.05 1.92
C ASP A 79 9.02 -37.18 2.32
N GLY A 80 9.31 -36.12 1.54
CA GLY A 80 10.55 -35.36 1.63
C GLY A 80 10.76 -34.70 2.99
N THR A 81 11.84 -35.02 3.69
CA THR A 81 12.08 -34.57 5.08
C THR A 81 13.50 -34.10 5.37
N LEU A 82 13.61 -33.03 6.14
CA LEU A 82 14.86 -32.63 6.81
C LEU A 82 14.71 -32.87 8.30
N VAL A 83 15.20 -34.01 8.78
CA VAL A 83 15.20 -34.43 10.19
C VAL A 83 16.42 -33.84 10.91
N VAL A 84 16.26 -33.24 12.08
CA VAL A 84 17.34 -32.55 12.80
C VAL A 84 17.32 -32.86 14.29
N GLU A 85 18.25 -33.70 14.74
CA GLU A 85 18.55 -33.97 16.16
C GLU A 85 19.71 -33.11 16.71
N GLY A 86 20.30 -32.28 15.85
CA GLY A 86 21.47 -31.46 16.10
C GLY A 86 21.17 -30.04 16.61
N ILE A 87 21.59 -29.04 15.82
CA ILE A 87 21.31 -27.59 15.94
C ILE A 87 21.02 -27.06 14.52
N LEU A 88 20.18 -26.03 14.35
CA LEU A 88 19.84 -25.44 13.03
C LEU A 88 19.80 -23.89 13.01
N ASN A 89 20.89 -23.23 12.61
CA ASN A 89 20.93 -21.76 12.53
C ASN A 89 20.72 -21.27 11.08
N ALA A 90 19.62 -20.57 10.78
CA ALA A 90 19.27 -20.05 9.45
C ALA A 90 18.91 -18.54 9.49
N LEU A 91 19.91 -17.65 9.44
CA LEU A 91 19.71 -16.21 9.72
C LEU A 91 19.78 -15.32 8.48
N GLY A 92 18.62 -14.88 7.99
CA GLY A 92 18.46 -13.85 6.95
C GLY A 92 18.45 -12.40 7.47
N THR A 93 18.14 -11.44 6.58
CA THR A 93 18.05 -9.99 6.84
C THR A 93 16.88 -9.36 6.06
N ARG A 94 16.42 -8.12 6.38
CA ARG A 94 15.33 -7.42 5.65
C ARG A 94 15.60 -7.26 4.15
N ALA A 95 16.85 -7.45 3.74
CA ALA A 95 17.29 -7.50 2.36
C ALA A 95 17.55 -8.91 1.80
N ASN A 96 17.97 -9.89 2.62
CA ASN A 96 18.36 -11.24 2.16
C ASN A 96 17.62 -12.33 2.96
N PRO A 97 16.43 -12.78 2.51
CA PRO A 97 15.71 -13.84 3.19
C PRO A 97 16.16 -15.26 2.82
N ILE A 98 15.94 -16.26 3.69
CA ILE A 98 16.23 -17.69 3.46
C ILE A 98 14.94 -18.43 3.07
N VAL A 99 14.98 -19.37 2.12
CA VAL A 99 13.77 -19.96 1.51
C VAL A 99 13.70 -21.49 1.62
N PHE A 100 12.52 -22.01 1.99
CA PHE A 100 12.20 -23.44 2.03
C PHE A 100 10.91 -23.72 1.23
N ARG A 101 10.94 -24.71 0.31
CA ARG A 101 9.82 -24.97 -0.61
C ARG A 101 9.82 -26.34 -1.29
N SER A 102 8.76 -26.64 -2.04
CA SER A 102 8.67 -27.78 -2.96
C SER A 102 9.71 -27.70 -4.07
N ALA A 103 10.27 -28.84 -4.51
CA ALA A 103 11.09 -28.94 -5.70
C ALA A 103 10.26 -29.14 -7.00
N GLU A 104 8.95 -29.38 -6.88
CA GLU A 104 8.05 -29.57 -8.01
C GLU A 104 7.90 -28.31 -8.86
N GLU A 105 7.47 -28.50 -10.11
CA GLU A 105 7.30 -27.42 -11.09
C GLU A 105 6.03 -26.59 -10.83
N ASN A 106 4.94 -27.24 -10.38
CA ASN A 106 3.67 -26.59 -10.04
C ASN A 106 3.40 -26.76 -8.54
N PRO A 107 4.15 -26.06 -7.68
CA PRO A 107 4.15 -26.30 -6.23
C PRO A 107 2.74 -26.30 -5.67
N GLN A 108 2.32 -27.43 -5.11
CA GLN A 108 1.11 -27.52 -4.32
C GLN A 108 1.48 -27.66 -2.84
N PRO A 109 0.64 -27.11 -1.95
CA PRO A 109 0.50 -27.63 -0.59
C PRO A 109 0.60 -29.17 -0.54
N ALA A 110 1.45 -29.68 0.35
CA ALA A 110 1.82 -31.09 0.54
C ALA A 110 2.77 -31.77 -0.45
N ASP A 111 3.51 -31.06 -1.30
CA ASP A 111 4.52 -31.69 -2.16
C ASP A 111 5.71 -32.31 -1.41
N TRP A 112 5.97 -31.84 -0.19
CA TRP A 112 7.02 -32.37 0.68
C TRP A 112 6.56 -32.28 2.13
N LEU A 113 7.08 -33.15 2.99
CA LEU A 113 6.54 -33.31 4.32
C LEU A 113 6.90 -32.11 5.19
N GLU A 114 8.17 -32.01 5.60
CA GLU A 114 8.54 -31.17 6.75
C GLU A 114 10.04 -30.99 6.98
N ILE A 115 10.38 -29.87 7.61
CA ILE A 115 11.63 -29.74 8.38
C ILE A 115 11.36 -30.32 9.78
N ARG A 116 11.55 -31.62 9.97
CA ARG A 116 11.38 -32.26 11.28
C ARG A 116 12.58 -31.95 12.19
N VAL A 117 12.37 -31.46 13.41
CA VAL A 117 13.48 -31.09 14.30
C VAL A 117 13.27 -31.67 15.69
N ASP A 118 13.91 -32.81 15.99
CA ASP A 118 13.64 -33.64 17.17
C ASP A 118 14.78 -33.57 18.21
N PHE A 119 14.53 -33.04 19.41
CA PHE A 119 15.52 -32.92 20.51
C PHE A 119 16.70 -31.96 20.25
N SER A 120 16.59 -31.05 19.28
CA SER A 120 17.62 -30.06 18.95
C SER A 120 17.77 -29.01 20.05
N LYS A 121 19.01 -28.67 20.40
CA LYS A 121 19.27 -27.70 21.48
C LYS A 121 18.99 -26.24 21.09
N ASN A 122 19.07 -25.91 19.81
CA ASN A 122 18.81 -24.56 19.30
C ASN A 122 18.51 -24.56 17.80
N ILE A 123 17.55 -23.75 17.37
CA ILE A 123 17.31 -23.35 15.99
C ILE A 123 17.07 -21.83 15.91
N HIS A 124 17.33 -21.16 14.80
CA HIS A 124 16.95 -19.75 14.66
C HIS A 124 16.77 -19.43 13.17
N LEU A 125 15.55 -19.07 12.77
CA LEU A 125 15.17 -18.55 11.46
C LEU A 125 15.04 -17.02 11.58
N ARG A 126 15.39 -16.23 10.57
CA ARG A 126 15.14 -14.77 10.60
C ARG A 126 15.13 -14.25 9.17
N TYR A 127 14.19 -13.38 8.83
CA TYR A 127 13.76 -13.02 7.48
C TYR A 127 13.76 -14.28 6.60
N CYS A 128 12.81 -15.20 6.79
CA CYS A 128 12.71 -16.41 5.97
C CYS A 128 11.41 -16.42 5.18
N GLU A 129 11.37 -16.97 3.97
CA GLU A 129 10.14 -17.27 3.25
C GLU A 129 9.88 -18.77 3.24
N ILE A 130 8.67 -19.24 3.60
CA ILE A 130 8.37 -20.68 3.62
C ILE A 130 6.98 -21.02 3.08
N ARG A 131 6.93 -21.95 2.12
CA ARG A 131 5.73 -22.30 1.35
C ARG A 131 5.73 -23.72 0.77
N ASP A 132 4.58 -24.12 0.23
CA ASP A 132 4.35 -25.37 -0.53
C ASP A 132 4.53 -26.69 0.26
N SER A 133 4.83 -26.63 1.55
CA SER A 133 4.95 -27.83 2.39
C SER A 133 3.60 -28.47 2.72
N ALA A 134 3.64 -29.73 3.16
CA ALA A 134 2.60 -30.25 4.03
C ALA A 134 2.70 -29.49 5.36
N TYR A 135 3.85 -29.59 6.05
CA TYR A 135 4.05 -29.15 7.42
C TYR A 135 5.41 -28.44 7.61
N THR A 136 5.48 -27.13 7.32
CA THR A 136 6.72 -26.33 7.20
C THR A 136 7.84 -26.68 8.18
N LEU A 137 7.63 -26.44 9.47
CA LEU A 137 8.63 -26.61 10.53
C LEU A 137 8.03 -27.54 11.58
N HIS A 138 8.36 -28.83 11.53
CA HIS A 138 7.83 -29.86 12.43
C HIS A 138 8.78 -30.17 13.60
N ALA A 139 8.88 -29.26 14.58
CA ALA A 139 9.92 -29.35 15.62
C ALA A 139 9.44 -30.02 16.92
N HIS A 140 9.97 -31.19 17.30
CA HIS A 140 9.76 -31.83 18.61
C HIS A 140 10.91 -31.58 19.61
N PHE A 141 10.64 -31.35 20.90
CA PHE A 141 11.65 -31.25 21.98
C PHE A 141 12.79 -30.21 21.76
N THR A 142 12.52 -29.16 21.00
CA THR A 142 13.53 -28.25 20.40
C THR A 142 13.43 -26.81 20.93
N ARG A 143 14.42 -25.93 20.75
CA ARG A 143 14.35 -24.49 21.12
C ARG A 143 14.74 -23.55 19.97
N GLY A 144 14.24 -22.32 19.88
CA GLY A 144 14.61 -21.38 18.81
C GLY A 144 13.81 -20.07 18.59
N ILE A 145 14.00 -19.43 17.43
CA ILE A 145 13.44 -18.11 17.03
C ILE A 145 13.10 -18.08 15.52
N VAL A 146 12.16 -17.21 15.09
CA VAL A 146 11.74 -16.81 13.73
C VAL A 146 11.42 -15.31 13.79
N GLU A 147 11.87 -14.46 12.86
CA GLU A 147 11.45 -13.03 12.84
C GLU A 147 11.59 -12.33 11.46
N ASP A 148 10.87 -11.24 11.22
CA ASP A 148 10.66 -10.44 10.00
C ASP A 148 10.49 -11.28 8.69
N SER A 149 9.87 -12.45 8.79
CA SER A 149 9.72 -13.51 7.78
C SER A 149 8.42 -13.47 6.96
N PHE A 150 8.23 -14.30 5.93
CA PHE A 150 6.96 -14.49 5.21
C PHE A 150 6.58 -15.99 5.14
N ILE A 151 5.38 -16.43 5.53
CA ILE A 151 5.03 -17.87 5.55
C ILE A 151 3.63 -18.11 4.99
N HIS A 152 3.56 -18.54 3.73
CA HIS A 152 2.35 -18.44 2.91
C HIS A 152 2.13 -19.65 2.00
N HIS A 153 0.90 -19.94 1.59
CA HIS A 153 0.57 -21.00 0.61
C HIS A 153 1.11 -22.44 0.92
N ASN A 154 1.11 -22.88 2.18
CA ASN A 154 1.32 -24.29 2.58
C ASN A 154 -0.01 -25.05 2.74
N ILE A 155 0.01 -26.33 3.12
CA ILE A 155 -1.13 -26.89 3.90
C ILE A 155 -1.04 -26.23 5.27
N ASP A 156 -0.10 -26.65 6.10
CA ASP A 156 0.21 -25.99 7.36
C ASP A 156 1.59 -25.31 7.26
N GLY A 157 1.68 -24.12 7.83
CA GLY A 157 2.94 -23.50 8.21
C GLY A 157 3.58 -24.26 9.38
N CYS A 158 3.94 -23.58 10.46
CA CYS A 158 4.71 -24.21 11.55
C CYS A 158 3.93 -25.35 12.23
N ARG A 159 4.58 -26.41 12.71
CA ARG A 159 4.03 -27.49 13.56
C ARG A 159 4.98 -27.80 14.73
N LEU A 160 4.73 -27.33 15.94
CA LEU A 160 5.74 -27.40 17.01
C LEU A 160 5.29 -28.34 18.14
N GLY A 161 6.05 -29.37 18.49
CA GLY A 161 5.79 -30.29 19.61
C GLY A 161 6.81 -30.14 20.74
N GLU A 162 6.43 -30.09 22.00
CA GLU A 162 7.38 -30.16 23.14
C GLU A 162 8.54 -29.13 23.12
N ALA A 163 8.42 -28.07 22.31
CA ALA A 163 9.51 -27.18 21.89
C ALA A 163 9.44 -25.78 22.55
N ARG A 164 10.31 -24.84 22.18
CA ARG A 164 10.28 -23.44 22.63
C ARG A 164 10.72 -22.44 21.53
N ILE A 165 9.82 -21.71 20.86
CA ILE A 165 10.09 -20.95 19.60
C ILE A 165 9.56 -19.49 19.61
N VAL A 166 10.35 -18.50 19.19
CA VAL A 166 9.89 -17.10 18.93
C VAL A 166 9.48 -16.90 17.44
N LEU A 167 8.56 -15.99 17.08
CA LEU A 167 8.00 -15.75 15.72
C LEU A 167 7.57 -14.25 15.50
N ARG A 168 8.43 -13.29 15.07
CA ARG A 168 8.06 -11.83 15.11
C ARG A 168 8.33 -10.89 13.90
N ASN A 169 7.53 -9.87 13.57
CA ASN A 169 7.61 -8.91 12.43
C ASN A 169 7.29 -9.46 11.01
N ASN A 170 6.72 -10.68 10.91
CA ASN A 170 6.52 -11.48 9.70
C ASN A 170 5.30 -11.07 8.81
N LEU A 171 4.99 -11.79 7.72
CA LEU A 171 3.70 -11.82 6.99
C LEU A 171 3.32 -13.26 6.58
N TYR A 172 2.25 -13.84 7.11
CA TYR A 172 1.84 -15.23 6.84
C TYR A 172 0.51 -15.30 6.08
N GLU A 173 0.45 -15.51 4.77
CA GLU A 173 -0.85 -15.46 4.06
C GLU A 173 -1.25 -16.66 3.19
N HIS A 174 -2.54 -16.83 2.90
CA HIS A 174 -3.02 -17.80 1.90
C HIS A 174 -2.60 -19.29 2.07
N ASN A 175 -2.17 -19.73 3.26
CA ASN A 175 -2.00 -21.16 3.58
C ASN A 175 -3.38 -21.85 3.58
N GLN A 176 -3.52 -23.05 3.01
CA GLN A 176 -4.82 -23.75 2.92
C GLN A 176 -5.34 -24.22 4.28
N GLY A 177 -4.43 -24.70 5.13
CA GLY A 177 -4.64 -25.06 6.52
C GLY A 177 -4.09 -23.98 7.45
N LYS A 178 -3.27 -24.36 8.42
CA LYS A 178 -2.93 -23.53 9.59
C LYS A 178 -1.61 -22.79 9.41
N ALA A 179 -1.55 -21.47 9.50
CA ALA A 179 -0.30 -20.73 9.31
C ALA A 179 0.73 -20.98 10.44
N ILE A 180 0.30 -21.23 11.67
CA ILE A 180 1.13 -21.64 12.81
C ILE A 180 0.39 -22.71 13.63
N ASN A 181 0.99 -23.87 13.93
CA ASN A 181 0.39 -24.94 14.75
C ASN A 181 1.37 -25.40 15.86
N PHE A 182 0.91 -25.70 17.08
CA PHE A 182 1.76 -26.27 18.13
C PHE A 182 1.05 -27.11 19.23
N ARG A 183 1.83 -27.97 19.91
CA ARG A 183 1.48 -28.81 21.05
C ARG A 183 2.61 -28.92 22.10
N ASN A 184 2.31 -28.94 23.40
CA ASN A 184 3.23 -29.03 24.55
C ASN A 184 4.44 -28.07 24.46
N ALA A 185 4.30 -26.94 23.76
CA ALA A 185 5.42 -26.09 23.33
C ALA A 185 5.25 -24.64 23.80
N THR A 186 6.38 -23.99 24.07
CA THR A 186 6.45 -22.61 24.55
C THR A 186 6.76 -21.63 23.41
N VAL A 187 5.76 -20.93 22.89
CA VAL A 187 5.97 -19.99 21.77
C VAL A 187 5.88 -18.52 22.15
N GLU A 188 6.47 -17.64 21.35
CA GLU A 188 6.44 -16.17 21.45
C GLU A 188 6.16 -15.62 20.05
N VAL A 189 5.14 -14.80 19.77
CA VAL A 189 4.73 -14.54 18.35
C VAL A 189 4.28 -13.09 18.11
N THR A 190 5.11 -12.19 17.55
CA THR A 190 4.88 -10.72 17.71
C THR A 190 5.05 -9.81 16.48
N ARG A 191 4.28 -8.74 16.26
CA ARG A 191 4.48 -7.79 15.11
C ARG A 191 4.34 -8.32 13.67
N ASN A 192 3.82 -9.53 13.45
CA ASN A 192 3.59 -10.11 12.13
C ASN A 192 2.41 -9.44 11.36
N ILE A 193 2.12 -9.93 10.16
CA ILE A 193 0.81 -9.99 9.49
C ILE A 193 0.51 -11.48 9.28
N ILE A 194 -0.73 -11.96 9.26
CA ILE A 194 -1.07 -13.37 9.03
C ILE A 194 -2.44 -13.49 8.34
N ARG A 195 -2.59 -13.37 7.01
CA ARG A 195 -3.94 -13.19 6.39
C ARG A 195 -4.42 -14.14 5.30
N ASN A 196 -5.73 -14.22 5.03
CA ASN A 196 -6.32 -15.03 3.95
C ASN A 196 -6.03 -16.56 4.00
N ASN A 197 -5.64 -17.11 5.15
CA ASN A 197 -5.33 -18.53 5.36
C ASN A 197 -6.59 -19.37 5.67
N GLY A 198 -6.42 -20.69 5.78
CA GLY A 198 -7.34 -21.60 6.46
C GLY A 198 -7.44 -21.23 7.94
N SER A 199 -6.58 -21.78 8.80
CA SER A 199 -6.43 -21.26 10.16
C SER A 199 -5.27 -20.26 10.26
N GLY A 200 -5.39 -19.21 11.05
CA GLY A 200 -4.27 -18.34 11.40
C GLY A 200 -3.29 -19.09 12.33
N ILE A 201 -3.75 -19.53 13.50
CA ILE A 201 -2.93 -20.29 14.46
C ILE A 201 -3.74 -21.45 15.08
N PHE A 202 -3.16 -22.63 15.25
CA PHE A 202 -3.76 -23.83 15.86
C PHE A 202 -2.97 -24.30 17.09
N LEU A 203 -3.64 -24.64 18.19
CA LEU A 203 -3.03 -25.18 19.40
C LEU A 203 -3.67 -26.53 19.74
N PHE A 204 -2.94 -27.63 19.60
CA PHE A 204 -3.52 -28.96 19.65
C PHE A 204 -3.69 -29.53 21.07
N GLU A 205 -2.63 -29.51 21.88
CA GLU A 205 -2.56 -29.97 23.29
C GLU A 205 -1.41 -29.19 23.96
N THR A 206 -1.50 -28.57 25.15
CA THR A 206 -0.29 -28.02 25.83
C THR A 206 -0.48 -27.84 27.33
N ASP A 207 0.59 -28.12 28.10
CA ASP A 207 0.76 -27.78 29.52
C ASP A 207 1.79 -26.65 29.73
N ARG A 208 2.35 -26.09 28.64
CA ARG A 208 3.45 -25.10 28.68
C ARG A 208 3.00 -23.71 28.20
N GLU A 209 3.55 -22.69 28.84
CA GLU A 209 3.27 -21.26 28.59
C GLU A 209 3.46 -20.87 27.12
N SER A 210 2.57 -20.06 26.54
CA SER A 210 2.73 -19.46 25.20
C SER A 210 2.37 -17.98 25.21
N ASN A 211 2.97 -17.18 24.32
CA ASN A 211 2.96 -15.72 24.37
C ASN A 211 2.84 -15.06 22.98
N ILE A 212 1.62 -15.04 22.43
CA ILE A 212 1.36 -14.56 21.05
C ILE A 212 0.85 -13.11 21.08
N HIS A 213 1.62 -12.13 20.57
CA HIS A 213 1.23 -10.71 20.56
C HIS A 213 1.89 -9.70 19.60
N HIS A 214 1.09 -8.82 18.95
CA HIS A 214 1.40 -7.63 18.11
C HIS A 214 1.20 -7.78 16.59
N ASN A 215 0.59 -8.86 16.11
CA ASN A 215 0.51 -9.23 14.68
C ASN A 215 -0.68 -8.58 13.89
N ASN A 216 -0.83 -8.86 12.57
CA ASN A 216 -1.94 -8.46 11.65
C ASN A 216 -2.62 -9.68 10.98
N ILE A 217 -3.23 -10.56 11.76
CA ILE A 217 -3.74 -11.89 11.45
C ILE A 217 -5.17 -11.92 10.82
N HIS A 218 -5.37 -11.54 9.55
CA HIS A 218 -6.72 -11.21 9.02
C HIS A 218 -7.34 -12.10 7.93
N ASP A 219 -8.64 -11.99 7.66
CA ASP A 219 -9.30 -12.64 6.51
C ASP A 219 -9.11 -14.18 6.40
N ASN A 220 -8.68 -14.82 7.49
CA ASN A 220 -8.51 -16.27 7.58
C ASN A 220 -9.86 -16.93 7.88
N ILE A 221 -10.02 -18.23 7.60
CA ILE A 221 -11.21 -19.00 8.00
C ILE A 221 -11.27 -19.12 9.54
N ASP A 222 -10.20 -19.65 10.17
CA ASP A 222 -10.04 -19.87 11.62
C ASP A 222 -8.79 -19.11 12.14
N ASN A 223 -8.84 -17.79 12.28
CA ASN A 223 -7.81 -16.96 12.95
C ASN A 223 -7.07 -17.64 14.12
N ILE A 224 -7.78 -18.28 15.06
CA ILE A 224 -7.24 -19.21 16.07
C ILE A 224 -8.07 -20.51 16.07
N ARG A 225 -7.46 -21.63 16.45
CA ARG A 225 -8.17 -22.87 16.73
C ARG A 225 -7.49 -23.64 17.86
N LEU A 226 -8.28 -24.27 18.72
CA LEU A 226 -7.81 -25.27 19.68
C LEU A 226 -8.15 -26.67 19.18
N GLY A 227 -7.37 -27.65 19.61
CA GLY A 227 -7.54 -29.07 19.27
C GLY A 227 -8.33 -29.85 20.31
N ASP A 228 -8.87 -30.96 19.84
CA ASP A 228 -9.89 -31.85 20.42
C ASP A 228 -9.59 -32.35 21.86
N PHE A 229 -8.33 -32.30 22.28
CA PHE A 229 -7.88 -32.78 23.60
C PHE A 229 -7.24 -31.69 24.48
N PHE A 230 -7.09 -30.46 23.98
CA PHE A 230 -6.68 -29.35 24.82
C PHE A 230 -7.82 -29.05 25.81
N LYS A 231 -7.56 -29.04 27.12
CA LYS A 231 -8.57 -28.74 28.18
C LYS A 231 -8.24 -27.50 29.02
N GLY A 232 -7.12 -26.83 28.75
CA GLY A 232 -6.61 -25.72 29.55
C GLY A 232 -7.22 -24.36 29.19
N GLU A 233 -6.55 -23.30 29.62
CA GLU A 233 -6.85 -21.91 29.26
C GLU A 233 -5.69 -21.34 28.44
N VAL A 234 -5.98 -20.83 27.23
CA VAL A 234 -4.98 -20.19 26.34
C VAL A 234 -5.18 -18.70 26.37
N HIS A 235 -4.15 -17.96 26.73
CA HIS A 235 -4.18 -16.51 26.82
C HIS A 235 -3.36 -15.90 25.66
N LEU A 236 -4.03 -15.31 24.69
CA LEU A 236 -3.41 -14.66 23.51
C LEU A 236 -3.61 -13.17 23.62
N ARG A 237 -2.58 -12.35 23.34
CA ARG A 237 -2.66 -10.91 23.62
C ARG A 237 -2.29 -10.00 22.45
N ALA A 238 -2.84 -8.80 22.37
CA ALA A 238 -2.45 -7.73 21.43
C ALA A 238 -2.22 -8.10 19.93
N ASN A 239 -3.06 -8.85 19.19
CA ASN A 239 -2.92 -9.00 17.71
C ASN A 239 -4.09 -8.38 16.93
N TRP A 240 -3.85 -7.68 15.81
CA TRP A 240 -4.87 -7.29 14.84
C TRP A 240 -5.30 -8.47 14.03
N TRP A 241 -6.60 -8.74 13.87
CA TRP A 241 -7.08 -9.88 13.08
C TRP A 241 -7.90 -9.46 11.86
N GLY A 242 -7.70 -8.24 11.34
CA GLY A 242 -8.53 -7.64 10.28
C GLY A 242 -9.84 -7.09 10.82
N SER A 243 -10.31 -7.76 11.84
CA SER A 243 -11.08 -7.25 12.96
C SER A 243 -10.23 -7.34 14.23
N ASN A 244 -10.53 -6.55 15.26
CA ASN A 244 -9.98 -6.70 16.60
C ASN A 244 -11.04 -7.10 17.64
N GLN A 245 -12.16 -7.72 17.24
CA GLN A 245 -13.26 -8.06 18.14
C GLN A 245 -13.35 -9.54 18.52
N LEU A 246 -13.37 -9.85 19.82
CA LEU A 246 -13.36 -11.22 20.34
C LEU A 246 -14.49 -12.14 19.85
N ALA A 247 -15.61 -11.60 19.34
CA ALA A 247 -16.70 -12.38 18.75
C ALA A 247 -16.54 -12.59 17.23
N GLU A 248 -15.99 -11.64 16.47
CA GLU A 248 -15.69 -11.81 15.03
C GLU A 248 -14.39 -12.60 14.82
N ILE A 249 -13.37 -12.24 15.58
CA ILE A 249 -12.25 -13.11 15.92
C ILE A 249 -12.89 -14.44 16.37
N GLY A 250 -13.82 -14.43 17.34
CA GLY A 250 -14.56 -15.60 17.84
C GLY A 250 -15.19 -16.53 16.80
N LYS A 251 -15.74 -16.04 15.68
CA LYS A 251 -16.25 -16.89 14.58
C LYS A 251 -15.15 -17.68 13.89
N SER A 252 -13.97 -17.10 13.92
CA SER A 252 -12.71 -17.64 13.45
C SER A 252 -11.83 -18.09 14.63
N ILE A 253 -12.42 -18.27 15.83
CA ILE A 253 -11.84 -18.96 17.00
C ILE A 253 -12.67 -20.18 17.32
N HIS A 254 -11.98 -21.30 17.32
CA HIS A 254 -12.58 -22.59 17.57
C HIS A 254 -12.06 -23.11 18.91
N ASP A 255 -12.92 -23.11 19.95
CA ASP A 255 -12.56 -23.39 21.35
C ASP A 255 -13.74 -23.98 22.17
N SER A 256 -13.62 -24.05 23.51
CA SER A 256 -14.63 -24.57 24.46
C SER A 256 -16.07 -24.13 24.24
N ARG A 257 -16.26 -22.98 23.58
CA ARG A 257 -17.59 -22.40 23.32
C ARG A 257 -18.21 -22.90 22.02
N VAL A 258 -17.37 -23.35 21.08
CA VAL A 258 -17.75 -24.09 19.86
C VAL A 258 -17.87 -25.58 20.18
N GLU A 259 -16.98 -26.10 21.03
CA GLU A 259 -16.92 -27.50 21.44
C GLU A 259 -16.68 -27.60 22.95
N PRO A 260 -17.70 -27.87 23.79
CA PRO A 260 -17.57 -27.92 25.26
C PRO A 260 -16.54 -28.90 25.82
N GLU A 261 -16.04 -29.80 24.97
CA GLU A 261 -14.98 -30.75 25.27
C GLU A 261 -13.57 -30.16 25.13
N ILE A 262 -13.36 -28.96 24.60
CA ILE A 262 -12.01 -28.37 24.52
C ILE A 262 -11.84 -27.20 25.48
N GLY A 263 -10.60 -26.74 25.62
CA GLY A 263 -10.21 -25.65 26.51
C GLY A 263 -10.62 -24.30 25.96
N THR A 264 -10.42 -23.25 26.75
CA THR A 264 -10.94 -21.92 26.42
C THR A 264 -9.80 -21.03 25.90
N VAL A 265 -10.04 -20.32 24.78
CA VAL A 265 -9.16 -19.21 24.35
C VAL A 265 -9.66 -17.90 24.94
N HIS A 266 -8.87 -17.39 25.86
CA HIS A 266 -8.97 -16.06 26.40
C HIS A 266 -8.13 -15.16 25.46
N ILE A 267 -8.79 -14.57 24.46
CA ILE A 267 -8.12 -13.64 23.54
C ILE A 267 -8.21 -12.22 24.07
N GLU A 268 -7.13 -11.49 23.81
CA GLU A 268 -6.94 -10.07 23.98
C GLU A 268 -6.28 -9.60 22.64
N PRO A 269 -6.85 -8.68 21.84
CA PRO A 269 -6.35 -8.35 20.49
C PRO A 269 -5.65 -6.97 20.40
N ALA A 270 -5.16 -6.59 19.22
CA ALA A 270 -4.60 -5.28 18.82
C ALA A 270 -5.25 -4.81 17.51
N ASP A 271 -4.91 -3.61 17.00
CA ASP A 271 -6.02 -2.68 16.72
C ASP A 271 -6.13 -2.02 15.32
N ARG A 272 -5.17 -2.21 14.42
CA ARG A 272 -5.23 -1.81 12.99
C ARG A 272 -4.30 -2.73 12.20
N TRP A 273 -4.14 -2.62 10.88
CA TRP A 273 -2.85 -3.10 10.32
C TRP A 273 -1.78 -2.33 11.08
N VAL A 274 -1.08 -3.01 12.00
CA VAL A 274 -0.59 -2.45 13.29
C VAL A 274 0.38 -1.30 13.12
N GLU A 275 0.82 -0.99 11.89
CA GLU A 275 1.75 0.04 11.52
C GLU A 275 3.10 -0.18 12.21
N ARG A 276 4.17 0.19 11.52
CA ARG A 276 5.48 -0.38 11.87
C ARG A 276 5.41 -1.93 11.98
N THR A 277 4.59 -2.61 11.15
CA THR A 277 4.14 -3.98 11.40
C THR A 277 3.79 -4.85 10.18
N GLY A 278 4.02 -6.15 10.35
CA GLY A 278 4.94 -6.83 9.45
C GLY A 278 6.18 -5.95 9.22
N PRO A 279 6.51 -5.63 7.95
CA PRO A 279 7.39 -4.51 7.57
C PRO A 279 6.83 -3.11 8.00
N ARG A 280 7.65 -2.04 8.20
CA ARG A 280 7.31 -0.93 9.15
C ARG A 280 7.04 0.57 8.65
N ASP A 281 5.94 1.32 9.05
CA ASP A 281 5.42 2.76 8.72
C ASP A 281 4.65 3.61 9.85
N ALA A 282 4.45 5.00 9.86
CA ALA A 282 3.51 5.85 10.76
C ALA A 282 3.29 7.45 10.51
N ALA A 283 2.40 8.21 11.27
CA ALA A 283 2.38 9.68 11.82
C ALA A 283 0.97 10.45 12.08
N GLU A 284 0.83 11.80 12.32
CA GLU A 284 -0.43 12.57 12.76
C GLU A 284 -0.94 13.87 11.98
N ILE A 285 -1.98 14.65 12.47
CA ILE A 285 -2.54 16.01 12.02
C ILE A 285 -3.22 16.86 13.16
N ARG A 286 -3.11 18.22 13.17
CA ARG A 286 -3.84 19.22 14.03
C ARG A 286 -4.24 20.53 13.29
N GLU A 287 -5.43 21.11 13.49
CA GLU A 287 -5.71 22.52 13.08
C GLU A 287 -4.87 23.56 13.85
N VAL A 288 -4.28 24.50 13.10
CA VAL A 288 -3.47 25.63 13.59
C VAL A 288 -4.27 26.93 13.56
N TRP A 289 -4.98 27.16 12.46
CA TRP A 289 -5.91 28.28 12.29
C TRP A 289 -6.93 27.97 11.18
N SER A 290 -8.02 28.74 11.17
CA SER A 290 -9.02 28.79 10.11
C SER A 290 -9.34 30.23 9.72
N TYR A 291 -9.74 30.42 8.46
CA TYR A 291 -10.12 31.70 7.86
C TYR A 291 -11.46 31.56 7.14
N ALA A 292 -12.45 32.36 7.54
CA ALA A 292 -13.78 32.34 6.93
C ALA A 292 -13.86 33.26 5.70
N THR A 293 -14.31 32.70 4.57
CA THR A 293 -14.66 33.41 3.33
C THR A 293 -16.19 33.66 3.29
N LYS A 294 -16.70 34.40 2.29
CA LYS A 294 -18.17 34.55 2.13
C LYS A 294 -18.75 33.63 1.06
N GLY A 295 -17.91 33.10 0.17
CA GLY A 295 -18.22 32.03 -0.80
C GLY A 295 -17.40 30.76 -0.57
N PHE A 296 -17.75 29.68 -1.26
CA PHE A 296 -17.05 28.39 -1.19
C PHE A 296 -15.58 28.48 -1.62
N VAL A 297 -14.74 27.55 -1.14
CA VAL A 297 -13.34 27.40 -1.54
C VAL A 297 -13.14 26.03 -2.18
N ASP A 298 -13.52 25.92 -3.46
CA ASP A 298 -13.32 24.71 -4.28
C ASP A 298 -11.95 24.66 -4.95
N ALA A 299 -11.37 25.84 -5.23
CA ALA A 299 -10.02 25.95 -5.77
C ALA A 299 -9.00 25.46 -4.73
N SER A 300 -7.98 24.74 -5.18
CA SER A 300 -6.83 24.41 -4.32
C SER A 300 -6.17 25.69 -3.81
N VAL A 301 -5.91 25.77 -2.50
CA VAL A 301 -5.13 26.87 -1.92
C VAL A 301 -3.66 26.69 -2.32
N ILE A 302 -3.03 27.74 -2.83
CA ILE A 302 -1.63 27.70 -3.28
C ILE A 302 -0.73 28.56 -2.38
N GLU A 303 0.56 28.23 -2.35
CA GLU A 303 1.62 29.02 -1.72
C GLU A 303 2.24 29.98 -2.74
N VAL A 304 2.47 31.23 -2.34
CA VAL A 304 3.13 32.26 -3.14
C VAL A 304 3.96 33.17 -2.22
N ASN A 305 5.29 33.16 -2.37
CA ASN A 305 6.21 34.04 -1.64
C ASN A 305 6.03 34.02 -0.10
N GLY A 306 5.74 32.85 0.48
CA GLY A 306 5.47 32.65 1.89
C GLY A 306 4.07 33.05 2.34
N GLN A 307 3.16 33.32 1.40
CA GLN A 307 1.74 33.63 1.63
C GLN A 307 0.86 32.52 1.06
N LEU A 308 -0.36 32.38 1.58
CA LEU A 308 -1.37 31.45 1.05
C LEU A 308 -2.43 32.24 0.29
N ILE A 309 -2.66 31.86 -0.96
CA ILE A 309 -3.65 32.49 -1.83
C ILE A 309 -4.94 31.69 -1.83
N VAL A 310 -6.00 32.32 -1.33
CA VAL A 310 -7.34 31.76 -1.22
C VAL A 310 -8.25 32.39 -2.27
N CYS A 311 -8.86 31.54 -3.10
CA CYS A 311 -9.85 31.93 -4.09
C CYS A 311 -11.25 31.52 -3.60
N SER A 312 -12.24 32.42 -3.68
CA SER A 312 -13.58 32.16 -3.16
C SER A 312 -14.69 32.46 -4.17
N TRP A 313 -15.79 31.70 -4.07
CA TRP A 313 -16.98 31.88 -4.90
C TRP A 313 -17.71 33.22 -4.73
N ASP A 314 -17.36 34.03 -3.73
CA ASP A 314 -17.86 35.41 -3.62
C ASP A 314 -17.10 36.40 -4.52
N GLY A 315 -16.15 35.91 -5.33
CA GLY A 315 -15.26 36.70 -6.18
C GLY A 315 -14.10 37.35 -5.44
N THR A 316 -13.86 36.98 -4.17
CA THR A 316 -12.74 37.49 -3.38
C THR A 316 -11.51 36.60 -3.55
N ILE A 317 -10.36 37.23 -3.82
CA ILE A 317 -9.03 36.66 -3.63
C ILE A 317 -8.44 37.25 -2.36
N THR A 318 -7.98 36.40 -1.45
CA THR A 318 -7.34 36.80 -0.20
C THR A 318 -5.96 36.19 -0.13
N ALA A 319 -4.94 37.02 0.15
CA ALA A 319 -3.64 36.52 0.59
C ALA A 319 -3.58 36.48 2.11
N LEU A 320 -3.16 35.35 2.65
CA LEU A 320 -2.97 35.13 4.08
C LEU A 320 -1.48 34.91 4.40
N ASP A 321 -1.02 35.44 5.53
CA ASP A 321 0.28 35.09 6.09
C ASP A 321 0.26 33.64 6.67
N PRO A 322 1.41 33.05 7.06
CA PRO A 322 1.45 31.72 7.64
C PRO A 322 0.63 31.55 8.93
N SER A 323 0.21 32.64 9.58
CA SER A 323 -0.67 32.65 10.76
C SER A 323 -2.15 32.81 10.43
N GLY A 324 -2.52 32.81 9.15
CA GLY A 324 -3.90 32.94 8.67
C GLY A 324 -4.41 34.39 8.68
N LYS A 325 -3.55 35.40 8.80
CA LYS A 325 -3.95 36.81 8.79
C LYS A 325 -3.89 37.38 7.39
N ILE A 326 -4.88 38.19 7.05
CA ILE A 326 -4.95 38.91 5.78
C ILE A 326 -3.71 39.79 5.58
N VAL A 327 -3.01 39.58 4.46
CA VAL A 327 -1.99 40.49 3.92
C VAL A 327 -2.66 41.49 2.97
N TRP A 328 -3.42 40.99 2.00
CA TRP A 328 -4.22 41.80 1.07
C TRP A 328 -5.50 41.08 0.63
N VAL A 329 -6.47 41.85 0.11
CA VAL A 329 -7.75 41.36 -0.41
C VAL A 329 -8.06 42.05 -1.73
N ARG A 330 -8.47 41.28 -2.75
CA ARG A 330 -8.89 41.77 -4.07
C ARG A 330 -10.25 41.19 -4.44
N GLN A 331 -11.21 42.05 -4.79
CA GLN A 331 -12.50 41.65 -5.34
C GLN A 331 -12.42 41.62 -6.88
N LEU A 332 -12.77 40.49 -7.49
CA LEU A 332 -12.81 40.27 -8.95
C LEU A 332 -14.24 40.20 -9.51
N GLY A 333 -15.24 40.56 -8.70
CA GLY A 333 -16.63 40.74 -9.10
C GLY A 333 -17.49 39.47 -9.04
N ASP A 334 -17.06 38.40 -9.70
CA ASP A 334 -17.84 37.16 -9.90
C ASP A 334 -17.07 35.92 -9.41
N VAL A 335 -17.76 34.77 -9.31
CA VAL A 335 -17.30 33.50 -8.74
C VAL A 335 -15.91 33.10 -9.25
N VAL A 336 -15.04 32.69 -8.33
CA VAL A 336 -13.74 32.04 -8.62
C VAL A 336 -13.75 30.64 -7.99
N ASP A 337 -13.73 29.60 -8.83
CA ASP A 337 -13.79 28.19 -8.44
C ASP A 337 -12.62 27.33 -8.94
N SER A 338 -11.72 27.90 -9.76
CA SER A 338 -10.61 27.19 -10.40
C SER A 338 -9.26 27.42 -9.70
N GLU A 339 -8.35 26.42 -9.79
CA GLU A 339 -6.99 26.53 -9.25
C GLU A 339 -6.22 27.64 -9.99
N PRO A 340 -5.68 28.65 -9.27
CA PRO A 340 -4.95 29.76 -9.87
C PRO A 340 -3.55 29.33 -10.32
N ALA A 341 -3.00 30.01 -11.32
CA ALA A 341 -1.61 29.82 -11.75
C ALA A 341 -0.68 30.91 -11.19
N LEU A 342 0.60 30.61 -11.14
CA LEU A 342 1.67 31.51 -10.73
C LEU A 342 2.84 31.41 -11.72
N ASP A 343 3.42 32.55 -12.08
CA ASP A 343 4.80 32.62 -12.56
C ASP A 343 5.63 33.62 -11.74
N GLU A 344 6.87 33.91 -12.16
CA GLU A 344 7.76 34.86 -11.48
C GLU A 344 7.23 36.31 -11.41
N ARG A 345 6.14 36.63 -12.13
CA ARG A 345 5.62 38.00 -12.32
C ARG A 345 4.25 38.18 -11.70
N ALA A 346 3.34 37.21 -11.87
CA ALA A 346 1.94 37.40 -11.52
C ALA A 346 1.24 36.11 -11.06
N LEU A 347 0.22 36.32 -10.23
CA LEU A 347 -0.86 35.38 -9.96
C LEU A 347 -1.93 35.52 -11.06
N TYR A 348 -2.34 34.42 -11.65
CA TYR A 348 -3.35 34.37 -12.72
C TYR A 348 -4.63 33.67 -12.24
N VAL A 349 -5.75 34.39 -12.30
CA VAL A 349 -7.04 33.96 -11.73
C VAL A 349 -8.16 34.22 -12.73
N GLN A 350 -8.97 33.20 -13.05
CA GLN A 350 -10.18 33.37 -13.87
C GLN A 350 -11.48 33.35 -13.06
N ASN A 351 -12.51 34.03 -13.54
CA ASN A 351 -13.83 34.13 -12.89
C ASN A 351 -14.98 33.78 -13.85
N TRP A 352 -16.20 33.64 -13.32
CA TRP A 352 -17.40 33.35 -14.12
C TRP A 352 -17.87 34.52 -14.99
N ALA A 353 -17.43 35.75 -14.73
CA ALA A 353 -17.65 36.90 -15.61
C ALA A 353 -16.89 36.80 -16.96
N ARG A 354 -16.09 35.74 -17.14
CA ARG A 354 -15.25 35.45 -18.33
C ARG A 354 -14.05 36.36 -18.46
N GLU A 355 -13.46 36.66 -17.32
CA GLU A 355 -12.26 37.47 -17.20
C GLU A 355 -11.14 36.61 -16.60
N LEU A 356 -9.94 36.77 -17.13
CA LEU A 356 -8.70 36.36 -16.50
C LEU A 356 -7.97 37.62 -16.05
N TYR A 357 -7.57 37.62 -14.78
CA TYR A 357 -6.80 38.67 -14.14
C TYR A 357 -5.36 38.21 -13.97
N ALA A 358 -4.41 39.08 -14.29
CA ALA A 358 -3.05 39.01 -13.76
C ALA A 358 -2.94 39.98 -12.58
N ILE A 359 -2.49 39.46 -11.45
CA ILE A 359 -2.46 40.16 -10.17
C ILE A 359 -1.03 40.11 -9.65
N ASP A 360 -0.51 41.25 -9.21
CA ASP A 360 0.74 41.34 -8.48
C ASP A 360 0.57 40.58 -7.14
N PRO A 361 1.31 39.48 -6.91
CA PRO A 361 1.10 38.66 -5.71
C PRO A 361 1.54 39.36 -4.42
N SER A 362 2.27 40.49 -4.51
CA SER A 362 2.77 41.20 -3.33
C SER A 362 1.73 42.13 -2.70
N ASP A 363 0.87 42.76 -3.50
CA ASP A 363 -0.10 43.77 -3.03
C ASP A 363 -1.55 43.57 -3.53
N GLY A 364 -1.80 42.55 -4.38
CA GLY A 364 -3.12 42.27 -4.93
C GLY A 364 -3.56 43.23 -6.05
N ARG A 365 -2.64 44.06 -6.59
CA ARG A 365 -2.95 44.98 -7.70
C ARG A 365 -3.08 44.23 -9.02
N GLU A 366 -4.17 44.49 -9.73
CA GLU A 366 -4.37 44.06 -11.11
C GLU A 366 -3.30 44.70 -12.03
N LEU A 367 -2.51 43.86 -12.68
CA LEU A 367 -1.48 44.24 -13.66
C LEU A 367 -2.09 44.37 -15.06
N TRP A 368 -2.89 43.38 -15.44
CA TRP A 368 -3.69 43.37 -16.67
C TRP A 368 -4.91 42.47 -16.52
N ARG A 369 -5.85 42.60 -17.47
CA ARG A 369 -7.05 41.77 -17.57
C ARG A 369 -7.30 41.36 -19.02
N PHE A 370 -7.72 40.11 -19.22
CA PHE A 370 -8.21 39.58 -20.48
C PHE A 370 -9.66 39.15 -20.33
N SER A 371 -10.50 39.38 -21.34
CA SER A 371 -11.92 38.98 -21.33
C SER A 371 -12.28 38.22 -22.59
N TYR A 372 -13.13 37.19 -22.47
CA TYR A 372 -13.54 36.34 -23.61
C TYR A 372 -15.06 36.24 -23.81
N SER A 373 -15.44 35.88 -25.03
CA SER A 373 -16.84 35.75 -25.47
C SER A 373 -17.60 34.68 -24.69
N PRO A 374 -18.93 34.83 -24.48
CA PRO A 374 -19.75 33.86 -23.77
C PRO A 374 -19.74 32.46 -24.39
N SER A 375 -19.95 31.45 -23.53
CA SER A 375 -20.26 30.08 -23.95
C SER A 375 -21.73 29.97 -24.37
N PRO A 376 -22.08 29.11 -25.35
CA PRO A 376 -23.47 28.74 -25.62
C PRO A 376 -24.04 27.72 -24.62
N ALA A 377 -23.21 27.13 -23.76
CA ALA A 377 -23.63 26.16 -22.74
C ALA A 377 -23.72 26.82 -21.36
N ASP A 378 -24.83 26.61 -20.64
CA ASP A 378 -25.05 27.06 -19.26
C ASP A 378 -24.46 26.01 -18.30
N ASP A 379 -23.23 26.24 -17.82
CA ASP A 379 -22.50 25.33 -16.93
C ASP A 379 -21.45 26.08 -16.10
N HIS A 380 -21.16 25.60 -14.90
CA HIS A 380 -20.64 26.39 -13.78
C HIS A 380 -19.43 25.71 -13.10
N ARG A 381 -18.47 25.21 -13.89
CA ARG A 381 -17.14 24.80 -13.37
C ARG A 381 -16.02 25.13 -14.35
N GLN A 382 -14.97 25.78 -13.86
CA GLN A 382 -13.82 26.19 -14.66
C GLN A 382 -12.60 25.26 -14.47
N GLY A 383 -11.81 25.05 -15.52
CA GLY A 383 -10.50 24.40 -15.42
C GLY A 383 -9.46 25.30 -14.74
N GLY A 384 -8.46 24.72 -14.07
CA GLY A 384 -7.35 25.49 -13.52
C GLY A 384 -6.54 26.20 -14.62
N VAL A 385 -6.03 27.39 -14.34
CA VAL A 385 -5.13 28.11 -15.27
C VAL A 385 -3.74 27.49 -15.17
N VAL A 386 -2.92 27.61 -16.22
CA VAL A 386 -1.50 27.22 -16.19
C VAL A 386 -0.63 28.35 -16.71
N ALA A 387 0.49 28.64 -16.05
CA ALA A 387 1.51 29.56 -16.52
C ALA A 387 2.81 28.78 -16.78
N ALA A 388 3.35 28.89 -18.01
CA ALA A 388 4.61 28.25 -18.41
C ALA A 388 5.18 28.94 -19.66
N ASP A 389 6.51 28.95 -19.82
CA ASP A 389 7.20 29.50 -21.00
C ASP A 389 6.77 30.94 -21.38
N ASN A 390 6.68 31.83 -20.38
CA ASN A 390 6.19 33.21 -20.49
C ASN A 390 4.76 33.33 -21.06
N LYS A 391 3.96 32.27 -20.99
CA LYS A 391 2.57 32.21 -21.47
C LYS A 391 1.63 31.82 -20.35
N VAL A 392 0.39 32.27 -20.47
CA VAL A 392 -0.73 31.84 -19.62
C VAL A 392 -1.73 31.10 -20.48
N PHE A 393 -1.93 29.82 -20.17
CA PHE A 393 -2.87 28.92 -20.82
C PHE A 393 -4.18 28.91 -20.02
N LEU A 394 -5.19 29.56 -20.59
CA LEU A 394 -6.52 29.76 -20.02
C LEU A 394 -7.50 28.76 -20.67
N PRO A 395 -7.89 27.67 -20.00
CA PRO A 395 -8.97 26.80 -20.45
C PRO A 395 -10.31 27.53 -20.23
N ALA A 396 -10.77 28.25 -21.24
CA ALA A 396 -11.95 29.09 -21.11
C ALA A 396 -13.26 28.29 -21.24
N TRP A 397 -14.26 28.75 -20.49
CA TRP A 397 -15.61 28.20 -20.46
C TRP A 397 -16.31 28.14 -21.83
N ASN A 398 -15.96 29.02 -22.77
CA ASN A 398 -16.51 29.00 -24.14
C ASN A 398 -15.93 27.88 -25.03
N GLY A 399 -15.10 27.00 -24.48
CA GLY A 399 -14.48 25.89 -25.18
C GLY A 399 -13.25 26.27 -26.00
N THR A 400 -12.61 27.38 -25.65
CA THR A 400 -11.36 27.84 -26.23
C THR A 400 -10.23 27.74 -25.20
N LEU A 401 -9.10 27.13 -25.56
CA LEU A 401 -7.86 27.32 -24.82
C LEU A 401 -7.17 28.57 -25.39
N TYR A 402 -7.06 29.63 -24.61
CA TYR A 402 -6.28 30.82 -24.99
C TYR A 402 -4.86 30.69 -24.45
N ALA A 403 -3.87 31.05 -25.26
CA ALA A 403 -2.54 31.38 -24.76
C ALA A 403 -2.33 32.89 -24.82
N LEU A 404 -2.01 33.47 -23.68
CA LEU A 404 -1.75 34.90 -23.52
C LEU A 404 -0.27 35.11 -23.19
N ASP A 405 0.29 36.23 -23.62
CA ASP A 405 1.58 36.70 -23.12
C ASP A 405 1.48 37.04 -21.63
N ALA A 406 2.36 36.45 -20.82
CA ALA A 406 2.35 36.60 -19.37
C ALA A 406 2.53 38.05 -18.89
N ALA A 407 3.29 38.88 -19.64
CA ALA A 407 3.55 40.27 -19.27
C ALA A 407 2.38 41.21 -19.53
N SER A 408 1.61 40.99 -20.60
CA SER A 408 0.66 41.97 -21.14
C SER A 408 -0.79 41.49 -21.21
N GLY A 409 -1.05 40.18 -21.08
CA GLY A 409 -2.37 39.59 -21.30
C GLY A 409 -2.79 39.55 -22.76
N MET A 410 -1.91 39.95 -23.70
CA MET A 410 -2.20 39.90 -25.12
C MET A 410 -2.30 38.43 -25.59
N ARG A 411 -3.42 38.08 -26.21
CA ARG A 411 -3.62 36.76 -26.82
C ARG A 411 -2.59 36.52 -27.93
N LEU A 412 -1.72 35.53 -27.71
CA LEU A 412 -0.74 35.04 -28.67
C LEU A 412 -1.39 34.08 -29.66
N TRP A 413 -2.14 33.09 -29.15
CA TRP A 413 -2.87 32.10 -29.94
C TRP A 413 -4.14 31.63 -29.22
N GLN A 414 -4.99 30.90 -29.94
CA GLN A 414 -6.15 30.20 -29.35
C GLN A 414 -6.38 28.85 -30.04
N PHE A 415 -6.85 27.86 -29.29
CA PHE A 415 -7.27 26.56 -29.79
C PHE A 415 -8.74 26.31 -29.44
N GLU A 416 -9.58 25.99 -30.43
CA GLU A 416 -11.01 25.80 -30.25
C GLU A 416 -11.34 24.30 -30.07
N ALA A 417 -11.58 23.89 -28.82
CA ALA A 417 -12.06 22.55 -28.48
C ALA A 417 -13.56 22.37 -28.77
N GLY A 418 -14.30 23.47 -28.94
CA GLY A 418 -15.70 23.52 -29.36
C GLY A 418 -16.73 23.30 -28.24
N ILE A 419 -16.30 22.93 -27.03
CA ILE A 419 -17.13 22.75 -25.83
C ILE A 419 -16.33 23.08 -24.56
N PRO A 420 -16.96 23.38 -23.41
CA PRO A 420 -16.27 23.85 -22.21
C PRO A 420 -15.12 22.94 -21.72
N LEU A 421 -13.97 23.56 -21.43
CA LEU A 421 -12.80 22.92 -20.83
C LEU A 421 -12.89 23.01 -19.31
N ARG A 422 -13.14 21.88 -18.63
CA ARG A 422 -13.44 21.82 -17.17
C ARG A 422 -12.28 21.38 -16.27
N ALA A 423 -11.14 21.04 -16.85
CA ALA A 423 -9.91 20.70 -16.12
C ALA A 423 -8.77 21.59 -16.60
N ALA A 424 -7.70 21.68 -15.81
CA ALA A 424 -6.50 22.36 -16.25
C ALA A 424 -5.88 21.60 -17.44
N PRO A 425 -5.26 22.28 -18.42
CA PRO A 425 -4.30 21.60 -19.27
C PRO A 425 -3.16 21.10 -18.39
N ALA A 426 -2.76 19.85 -18.53
CA ALA A 426 -1.49 19.40 -17.97
C ALA A 426 -0.35 19.76 -18.95
N PHE A 427 0.90 19.87 -18.50
CA PHE A 427 2.00 20.19 -19.41
C PHE A 427 3.30 19.45 -19.07
N ASP A 428 4.16 19.29 -20.08
CA ASP A 428 5.55 18.91 -19.93
C ASP A 428 6.47 19.98 -20.57
N SER A 429 7.73 19.66 -20.87
CA SER A 429 8.71 20.61 -21.40
C SER A 429 8.30 21.35 -22.68
N ASP A 430 7.48 20.72 -23.54
CA ASP A 430 7.15 21.22 -24.88
C ASP A 430 5.68 21.02 -25.27
N ARG A 431 4.87 20.37 -24.43
CA ARG A 431 3.50 19.96 -24.77
C ARG A 431 2.47 20.35 -23.72
N LEU A 432 1.28 20.70 -24.21
CA LEU A 432 0.05 20.84 -23.44
C LEU A 432 -0.86 19.65 -23.69
N TYR A 433 -1.41 19.08 -22.62
CA TYR A 433 -2.31 17.95 -22.60
C TYR A 433 -3.70 18.44 -22.20
N VAL A 434 -4.57 18.64 -23.19
CA VAL A 434 -5.88 19.28 -23.06
C VAL A 434 -6.98 18.23 -23.09
N VAL A 435 -7.73 18.12 -21.99
CA VAL A 435 -8.89 17.23 -21.88
C VAL A 435 -10.19 18.00 -22.09
N SER A 436 -11.17 17.36 -22.72
CA SER A 436 -12.45 17.97 -23.06
C SER A 436 -13.64 17.11 -22.63
N GLY A 437 -14.74 17.76 -22.25
CA GLY A 437 -15.95 17.10 -21.76
C GLY A 437 -16.68 16.20 -22.77
N SER A 438 -16.22 16.15 -24.03
CA SER A 438 -16.72 15.33 -25.12
C SER A 438 -16.02 13.97 -25.22
N GLY A 439 -14.99 13.73 -24.42
CA GLY A 439 -14.10 12.59 -24.55
C GLY A 439 -12.86 12.84 -25.40
N LYS A 440 -12.74 14.04 -25.99
CA LYS A 440 -11.53 14.42 -26.73
C LYS A 440 -10.35 14.71 -25.80
N PHE A 441 -9.22 14.08 -26.11
CA PHE A 441 -7.92 14.40 -25.52
C PHE A 441 -6.99 14.90 -26.62
N THR A 442 -6.53 16.15 -26.50
CA THR A 442 -5.74 16.84 -27.51
C THR A 442 -4.39 17.23 -26.94
N THR A 443 -3.32 16.94 -27.68
CA THR A 443 -1.96 17.37 -27.31
C THR A 443 -1.52 18.48 -28.26
N LEU A 444 -1.09 19.61 -27.70
CA LEU A 444 -0.62 20.79 -28.42
C LEU A 444 0.86 21.05 -28.12
N GLY A 445 1.56 21.77 -28.99
CA GLY A 445 2.77 22.50 -28.64
C GLY A 445 2.47 23.74 -27.79
N LEU A 446 3.47 24.31 -27.13
CA LEU A 446 3.35 25.58 -26.38
C LEU A 446 3.05 26.81 -27.28
N ASP A 447 3.19 26.65 -28.59
CA ASP A 447 2.83 27.60 -29.65
C ASP A 447 1.41 27.39 -30.21
N GLY A 448 0.69 26.37 -29.73
CA GLY A 448 -0.68 26.05 -30.13
C GLY A 448 -0.79 25.09 -31.32
N GLU A 449 0.31 24.57 -31.87
CA GLU A 449 0.24 23.55 -32.92
C GLU A 449 -0.41 22.26 -32.38
N VAL A 450 -1.42 21.73 -33.06
CA VAL A 450 -2.03 20.44 -32.69
C VAL A 450 -1.10 19.30 -33.08
N LEU A 451 -0.44 18.69 -32.11
CA LEU A 451 0.47 17.56 -32.34
C LEU A 451 -0.30 16.26 -32.60
N TRP A 452 -1.37 16.00 -31.84
CA TRP A 452 -2.31 14.90 -32.06
C TRP A 452 -3.58 15.05 -31.24
N GLN A 453 -4.61 14.25 -31.56
CA GLN A 453 -5.88 14.21 -30.83
C GLN A 453 -6.46 12.79 -30.84
N LEU A 454 -7.06 12.40 -29.72
CA LEU A 454 -7.79 11.14 -29.52
C LEU A 454 -9.22 11.43 -29.10
N ASP A 455 -10.10 10.45 -29.32
CA ASP A 455 -11.41 10.36 -28.69
C ASP A 455 -11.43 9.12 -27.80
N LEU A 456 -11.71 9.31 -26.50
CA LEU A 456 -11.76 8.24 -25.50
C LEU A 456 -13.21 7.79 -25.21
N GLY A 457 -14.21 8.30 -25.93
CA GLY A 457 -15.59 7.83 -25.91
C GLY A 457 -16.42 8.20 -24.68
N ALA A 458 -15.80 8.72 -23.62
CA ALA A 458 -16.46 9.16 -22.39
C ALA A 458 -15.85 10.47 -21.87
N PRO A 459 -16.63 11.36 -21.21
CA PRO A 459 -16.17 12.68 -20.77
C PRO A 459 -14.89 12.64 -19.94
N LEU A 460 -13.96 13.56 -20.24
CA LEU A 460 -12.73 13.75 -19.49
C LEU A 460 -12.88 15.01 -18.62
N LEU A 461 -12.83 14.84 -17.30
CA LEU A 461 -13.19 15.87 -16.32
C LEU A 461 -12.09 16.14 -15.27
N SER A 462 -11.08 15.26 -15.19
CA SER A 462 -9.90 15.42 -14.34
C SER A 462 -8.69 15.86 -15.16
N THR A 463 -7.79 16.64 -14.54
CA THR A 463 -6.49 16.99 -15.13
C THR A 463 -5.66 15.71 -15.35
N PRO A 464 -5.02 15.52 -16.52
CA PRO A 464 -4.11 14.40 -16.73
C PRO A 464 -2.97 14.36 -15.72
N ALA A 465 -2.69 13.19 -15.16
CA ALA A 465 -1.47 12.97 -14.41
C ALA A 465 -0.31 12.81 -15.39
N VAL A 466 0.59 13.79 -15.47
CA VAL A 466 1.78 13.68 -16.32
C VAL A 466 2.77 12.74 -15.62
N THR A 467 2.88 11.52 -16.16
CA THR A 467 3.95 10.60 -15.79
C THR A 467 5.14 10.83 -16.73
N PRO A 468 6.38 10.47 -16.35
CA PRO A 468 7.56 10.62 -17.21
C PRO A 468 7.40 10.01 -18.61
N GLU A 469 6.57 8.96 -18.72
CA GLU A 469 6.34 8.24 -19.98
C GLU A 469 5.12 8.75 -20.77
N GLY A 470 4.42 9.78 -20.28
CA GLY A 470 3.24 10.37 -20.90
C GLY A 470 2.05 10.54 -19.94
N PRO A 471 0.92 11.09 -20.42
CA PRO A 471 -0.23 11.40 -19.58
C PRO A 471 -1.03 10.14 -19.21
N VAL A 472 -1.46 10.08 -17.94
CA VAL A 472 -2.54 9.18 -17.49
C VAL A 472 -3.80 10.00 -17.29
N VAL A 473 -4.84 9.65 -18.04
CA VAL A 473 -6.14 10.32 -18.03
C VAL A 473 -7.18 9.34 -17.49
N VAL A 474 -8.17 9.83 -16.75
CA VAL A 474 -9.32 9.03 -16.32
C VAL A 474 -10.59 9.56 -16.97
N THR A 475 -11.36 8.67 -17.60
CA THR A 475 -12.70 8.97 -18.09
C THR A 475 -13.71 8.95 -16.95
N ARG A 476 -14.83 9.63 -17.13
CA ARG A 476 -15.91 9.69 -16.14
C ARG A 476 -16.46 8.32 -15.73
N ASP A 477 -16.48 7.34 -16.62
CA ASP A 477 -16.95 5.97 -16.38
C ASP A 477 -15.92 5.04 -15.70
N GLY A 478 -14.77 5.57 -15.28
CA GLY A 478 -13.79 4.80 -14.49
C GLY A 478 -12.75 4.05 -15.31
N GLN A 479 -12.59 4.40 -16.58
CA GLN A 479 -11.47 3.93 -17.39
C GLN A 479 -10.27 4.85 -17.22
N LEU A 480 -9.29 4.39 -16.44
CA LEU A 480 -7.94 4.95 -16.50
C LEU A 480 -7.29 4.54 -17.82
N HIS A 481 -6.74 5.50 -18.55
CA HIS A 481 -5.96 5.35 -19.77
C HIS A 481 -4.59 6.01 -19.59
N ALA A 482 -3.53 5.21 -19.53
CA ALA A 482 -2.18 5.73 -19.72
C ALA A 482 -1.85 5.78 -21.20
N LEU A 483 -1.25 6.89 -21.64
CA LEU A 483 -0.85 7.15 -23.01
C LEU A 483 0.65 7.52 -23.06
N ASP A 484 1.28 7.37 -24.22
CA ASP A 484 2.61 7.92 -24.48
C ASP A 484 2.55 9.38 -24.97
N ARG A 485 3.69 10.05 -25.11
CA ARG A 485 3.77 11.44 -25.62
C ARG A 485 3.25 11.60 -27.06
N ALA A 486 3.10 10.52 -27.83
CA ALA A 486 2.61 10.51 -29.21
C ALA A 486 1.12 10.10 -29.32
N GLY A 487 0.45 9.80 -28.20
CA GLY A 487 -0.96 9.46 -28.13
C GLY A 487 -1.27 7.97 -28.23
N HIS A 488 -0.29 7.08 -28.18
CA HIS A 488 -0.54 5.64 -28.16
C HIS A 488 -0.88 5.16 -26.75
N ARG A 489 -1.92 4.33 -26.61
CA ARG A 489 -2.35 3.81 -25.31
C ARG A 489 -1.40 2.74 -24.77
N ARG A 490 -0.87 2.98 -23.57
CA ARG A 490 0.05 2.13 -22.82
C ARG A 490 -0.67 1.07 -21.99
N TRP A 491 -1.66 1.48 -21.19
CA TRP A 491 -2.51 0.56 -20.42
C TRP A 491 -3.90 1.14 -20.18
N GLN A 492 -4.83 0.24 -19.81
CA GLN A 492 -6.18 0.59 -19.40
C GLN A 492 -6.59 -0.23 -18.19
N LYS A 493 -7.13 0.43 -17.16
CA LYS A 493 -7.72 -0.23 -15.99
C LYS A 493 -9.18 0.19 -15.88
N ALA A 494 -10.08 -0.78 -15.99
CA ALA A 494 -11.43 -0.63 -15.47
C ALA A 494 -11.34 -0.64 -13.95
N LEU A 495 -11.73 0.46 -13.31
CA LEU A 495 -11.96 0.51 -11.87
C LEU A 495 -13.37 0.02 -11.51
N ASP A 496 -14.25 -0.03 -12.52
CA ASP A 496 -15.68 -0.31 -12.40
C ASP A 496 -16.39 0.71 -11.47
N GLU A 497 -15.83 1.93 -11.42
CA GLU A 497 -16.20 3.01 -10.51
C GLU A 497 -16.10 4.38 -11.19
N VAL A 498 -17.17 5.16 -11.12
CA VAL A 498 -17.25 6.51 -11.71
C VAL A 498 -16.16 7.44 -11.12
N CYS A 499 -15.63 8.32 -11.97
CA CYS A 499 -14.63 9.34 -11.64
C CYS A 499 -15.14 10.73 -12.06
N PHE A 500 -14.75 11.80 -11.35
CA PHE A 500 -15.18 13.17 -11.68
C PHE A 500 -13.99 14.10 -11.88
N TYR A 501 -13.69 14.97 -10.91
CA TYR A 501 -12.64 16.01 -11.03
C TYR A 501 -11.37 15.68 -10.25
N GLY A 502 -11.43 14.64 -9.41
CA GLY A 502 -10.29 14.14 -8.64
C GLY A 502 -9.22 13.65 -9.60
N SER A 503 -8.14 14.41 -9.71
CA SER A 503 -7.08 14.12 -10.67
C SER A 503 -6.16 13.04 -10.08
N PRO A 504 -5.73 12.05 -10.88
CA PRO A 504 -4.85 11.01 -10.37
C PRO A 504 -3.54 11.65 -9.89
N LEU A 505 -3.13 11.36 -8.65
CA LEU A 505 -1.80 11.74 -8.18
C LEU A 505 -0.81 10.69 -8.66
N TYR A 506 0.15 11.10 -9.48
CA TYR A 506 1.39 10.35 -9.69
C TYR A 506 2.42 10.74 -8.63
N ALA A 507 2.83 9.80 -7.79
CA ALA A 507 3.94 9.98 -6.85
C ALA A 507 4.72 8.68 -6.67
N ASP A 508 6.04 8.72 -6.83
CA ASP A 508 6.96 7.58 -6.71
C ASP A 508 6.54 6.32 -7.50
N GLY A 509 6.01 6.51 -8.72
CA GLY A 509 5.52 5.40 -9.56
C GLY A 509 4.24 4.74 -9.05
N ILE A 510 3.57 5.34 -8.07
CA ILE A 510 2.26 4.94 -7.57
C ILE A 510 1.23 5.96 -8.06
N LEU A 511 0.15 5.47 -8.65
CA LEU A 511 -1.05 6.25 -8.87
C LEU A 511 -1.94 6.10 -7.65
N TYR A 512 -2.19 7.23 -7.01
CA TYR A 512 -3.27 7.36 -6.06
C TYR A 512 -4.43 8.00 -6.83
N LEU A 513 -5.54 7.28 -6.91
CA LEU A 513 -6.77 7.82 -7.45
C LEU A 513 -7.91 7.54 -6.47
N GLY A 514 -8.58 8.62 -6.09
CA GLY A 514 -9.90 8.55 -5.49
C GLY A 514 -10.97 8.48 -6.58
N THR A 515 -11.94 7.59 -6.40
CA THR A 515 -13.12 7.47 -7.27
C THR A 515 -14.36 7.99 -6.56
N THR A 516 -15.45 8.24 -7.30
CA THR A 516 -16.73 8.63 -6.68
C THR A 516 -17.49 7.47 -6.06
N ALA A 517 -17.02 6.23 -6.23
CA ALA A 517 -17.42 5.10 -5.41
C ALA A 517 -16.71 5.06 -4.05
N GLY A 518 -15.86 6.06 -3.76
CA GLY A 518 -15.19 6.17 -2.48
C GLY A 518 -14.01 5.22 -2.33
N SER A 519 -13.29 4.89 -3.41
CA SER A 519 -12.09 4.07 -3.27
C SER A 519 -10.85 4.93 -3.46
N LEU A 520 -9.93 4.95 -2.49
CA LEU A 520 -8.53 5.21 -2.81
C LEU A 520 -7.93 3.90 -3.30
N TRP A 521 -7.67 3.86 -4.59
CA TRP A 521 -6.84 2.82 -5.14
C TRP A 521 -5.39 3.24 -4.99
N LYS A 522 -4.59 2.45 -4.25
CA LYS A 522 -3.14 2.43 -4.48
C LYS A 522 -2.90 1.55 -5.69
N LEU A 523 -2.91 2.19 -6.85
CA LEU A 523 -2.54 1.57 -8.11
C LEU A 523 -1.05 1.76 -8.33
N ARG A 524 -0.38 0.76 -8.88
CA ARG A 524 0.91 1.02 -9.50
C ARG A 524 0.69 1.87 -10.77
N ALA A 525 1.40 2.99 -10.89
CA ALA A 525 1.19 3.96 -11.98
C ALA A 525 1.54 3.40 -13.37
N GLN A 526 2.47 2.45 -13.40
CA GLN A 526 3.00 1.86 -14.61
C GLN A 526 2.00 0.95 -15.34
N ASP A 527 0.98 0.42 -14.65
CA ASP A 527 0.08 -0.61 -15.19
C ASP A 527 -1.35 -0.67 -14.60
N GLY A 528 -1.65 0.06 -13.52
CA GLY A 528 -2.99 0.07 -12.91
C GLY A 528 -3.31 -1.12 -11.99
N ARG A 529 -2.31 -1.86 -11.47
CA ARG A 529 -2.57 -2.93 -10.49
C ARG A 529 -2.87 -2.37 -9.10
N THR A 530 -3.97 -2.82 -8.50
CA THR A 530 -4.29 -2.73 -7.07
C THR A 530 -3.19 -3.37 -6.22
N ILE A 531 -2.36 -2.55 -5.57
CA ILE A 531 -1.44 -2.99 -4.50
C ILE A 531 -2.27 -3.26 -3.25
N TRP A 532 -3.18 -2.34 -2.99
CA TRP A 532 -4.34 -2.51 -2.15
C TRP A 532 -5.44 -1.60 -2.68
N LYS A 533 -6.69 -1.99 -2.46
CA LYS A 533 -7.83 -1.13 -2.68
C LYS A 533 -8.31 -0.71 -1.31
N GLN A 534 -8.18 0.57 -0.98
CA GLN A 534 -8.84 1.13 0.18
C GLN A 534 -10.20 1.63 -0.29
N THR A 535 -11.18 0.72 -0.30
CA THR A 535 -12.60 1.06 -0.41
C THR A 535 -13.08 1.85 0.81
N GLY A 536 -14.10 2.69 0.65
CA GLY A 536 -14.91 3.22 1.76
C GLY A 536 -14.66 4.67 2.20
N LEU A 537 -14.01 5.48 1.37
CA LEU A 537 -14.00 6.96 1.47
C LEU A 537 -15.35 7.55 0.99
N GLY A 538 -15.57 8.86 1.14
CA GLY A 538 -16.67 9.55 0.47
C GLY A 538 -16.42 9.70 -1.04
N PRO A 539 -17.40 10.15 -1.86
CA PRO A 539 -17.21 10.32 -3.30
C PRO A 539 -16.03 11.27 -3.59
N VAL A 540 -14.94 10.76 -4.16
CA VAL A 540 -13.70 11.55 -4.25
C VAL A 540 -13.70 12.44 -5.48
N TYR A 541 -13.70 13.76 -5.23
CA TYR A 541 -13.65 14.82 -6.25
C TYR A 541 -12.37 15.67 -6.10
N SER A 542 -11.64 15.55 -4.99
CA SER A 542 -10.33 16.14 -4.78
C SER A 542 -9.22 15.22 -5.31
N SER A 543 -8.05 15.79 -5.56
CA SER A 543 -6.86 15.06 -6.02
C SER A 543 -5.99 14.67 -4.82
N PRO A 544 -5.38 13.47 -4.76
CA PRO A 544 -4.52 13.11 -3.63
C PRO A 544 -3.22 13.93 -3.55
N LEU A 545 -2.56 13.88 -2.39
CA LEU A 545 -1.25 14.47 -2.13
C LEU A 545 -0.39 13.48 -1.32
N LEU A 546 0.81 13.12 -1.78
CA LEU A 546 1.75 12.26 -1.01
C LEU A 546 2.58 13.13 -0.05
N ALA A 547 2.69 12.71 1.21
CA ALA A 547 3.41 13.43 2.27
C ALA A 547 4.28 12.48 3.12
N GLY A 548 5.26 11.82 2.49
CA GLY A 548 6.11 10.82 3.14
C GLY A 548 5.47 9.42 3.07
N ARG A 549 5.28 8.74 4.21
CA ARG A 549 4.70 7.38 4.27
C ARG A 549 3.16 7.36 4.12
N ARG A 550 2.62 8.38 3.45
CA ARG A 550 1.30 8.98 3.71
C ARG A 550 0.68 9.57 2.45
N ILE A 551 -0.62 9.40 2.25
CA ILE A 551 -1.35 9.89 1.08
C ILE A 551 -2.58 10.67 1.57
N LEU A 552 -2.58 11.99 1.51
CA LEU A 552 -3.72 12.86 1.82
C LEU A 552 -4.74 12.86 0.67
N LEU A 553 -6.04 12.93 0.95
CA LEU A 553 -7.09 12.90 -0.07
C LEU A 553 -8.42 13.51 0.39
N GLY A 554 -8.90 14.54 -0.31
CA GLY A 554 -10.20 15.16 -0.04
C GLY A 554 -11.40 14.37 -0.60
N ASP A 555 -12.61 14.56 -0.07
CA ASP A 555 -13.84 14.02 -0.68
C ASP A 555 -15.06 14.97 -0.63
N ASN A 556 -16.07 14.67 -1.45
CA ASN A 556 -17.25 15.52 -1.64
C ASN A 556 -18.19 15.57 -0.44
N ASP A 557 -18.14 14.58 0.44
CA ASP A 557 -18.94 14.64 1.64
C ASP A 557 -18.35 15.72 2.55
N GLY A 558 -17.03 15.88 2.57
CA GLY A 558 -16.32 16.96 3.24
C GLY A 558 -15.04 16.54 3.98
N ASN A 559 -14.44 15.39 3.66
CA ASN A 559 -13.29 14.86 4.40
C ASN A 559 -11.95 15.19 3.72
N LEU A 560 -10.86 14.99 4.45
CA LEU A 560 -9.45 14.98 4.02
C LEU A 560 -8.75 13.77 4.67
N SER A 561 -8.06 12.90 3.93
CA SER A 561 -7.66 11.56 4.42
C SER A 561 -6.21 11.19 4.14
N ILE A 562 -5.37 11.00 5.16
CA ILE A 562 -4.03 10.38 5.11
C ILE A 562 -4.14 8.85 5.06
N ILE A 563 -3.51 8.21 4.08
CA ILE A 563 -3.40 6.74 3.98
C ILE A 563 -1.93 6.27 4.00
N GLY A 564 -1.68 5.21 4.75
CA GLY A 564 -0.40 4.55 4.97
C GLY A 564 0.07 3.81 3.73
N LYS A 565 1.27 4.15 3.28
CA LYS A 565 1.80 3.74 1.99
C LYS A 565 1.82 2.21 1.83
N ASP A 566 2.47 1.45 2.70
CA ASP A 566 2.76 0.03 2.43
C ASP A 566 1.68 -0.93 2.97
N SER A 567 0.83 -0.45 3.88
CA SER A 567 -0.03 -1.27 4.73
C SER A 567 -1.50 -1.43 4.30
N ALA A 568 -1.92 -0.73 3.24
CA ALA A 568 -3.33 -0.53 2.85
C ALA A 568 -4.17 0.41 3.72
N THR A 569 -3.62 0.94 4.79
CA THR A 569 -4.42 1.42 5.92
C THR A 569 -4.59 2.92 5.89
N VAL A 570 -5.80 3.46 6.04
CA VAL A 570 -5.97 4.88 6.40
C VAL A 570 -5.21 5.15 7.70
N VAL A 571 -4.33 6.16 7.75
CA VAL A 571 -3.51 6.50 8.92
C VAL A 571 -4.06 7.72 9.68
N SER A 572 -4.81 8.65 9.06
CA SER A 572 -5.46 9.82 9.74
C SER A 572 -6.44 10.58 8.81
N GLN A 573 -7.37 11.43 9.31
CA GLN A 573 -8.31 12.25 8.50
C GLN A 573 -8.70 13.61 9.18
N PHE A 574 -9.29 14.57 8.45
CA PHE A 574 -9.88 15.86 8.90
C PHE A 574 -11.22 16.14 8.18
N ARG A 575 -12.14 16.95 8.75
CA ARG A 575 -13.53 17.12 8.27
C ARG A 575 -13.97 18.60 8.22
N LEU A 576 -14.69 18.95 7.16
CA LEU A 576 -15.27 20.26 6.86
C LEU A 576 -16.82 20.20 6.85
N ASP A 577 -17.47 21.35 7.02
CA ASP A 577 -18.95 21.49 6.96
C ASP A 577 -19.49 21.54 5.52
N GLY A 578 -18.59 21.53 4.53
CA GLY A 578 -18.89 21.41 3.11
C GLY A 578 -17.91 20.49 2.40
N ALA A 579 -18.21 20.18 1.13
CA ALA A 579 -17.37 19.35 0.28
C ALA A 579 -15.91 19.84 0.21
N VAL A 580 -14.96 18.90 0.22
CA VAL A 580 -13.53 19.17 -0.01
C VAL A 580 -13.21 18.79 -1.45
N GLN A 581 -13.22 19.78 -2.33
CA GLN A 581 -12.93 19.59 -3.76
C GLN A 581 -11.53 20.05 -4.17
N GLY A 582 -10.98 21.05 -3.46
CA GLY A 582 -9.59 21.50 -3.67
C GLY A 582 -8.59 20.40 -3.30
N ARG A 583 -7.43 20.40 -3.95
CA ARG A 583 -6.30 19.54 -3.59
C ARG A 583 -5.66 20.05 -2.28
N PRO A 584 -5.29 19.18 -1.33
CA PRO A 584 -4.54 19.60 -0.14
C PRO A 584 -3.11 20.03 -0.50
N LEU A 585 -2.54 20.93 0.29
CA LEU A 585 -1.17 21.45 0.14
C LEU A 585 -0.34 21.15 1.40
N VAL A 586 0.97 20.92 1.30
CA VAL A 586 1.88 21.00 2.47
C VAL A 586 2.59 22.36 2.46
N PHE A 587 2.45 23.15 3.53
CA PHE A 587 3.06 24.47 3.69
C PHE A 587 3.55 24.70 5.14
N ASP A 588 4.82 25.08 5.30
CA ASP A 588 5.51 25.26 6.59
C ASP A 588 5.28 24.10 7.59
N GLY A 589 5.30 22.86 7.07
CA GLY A 589 4.96 21.68 7.87
C GLY A 589 3.52 21.70 8.37
N ASN A 590 2.57 22.21 7.60
CA ASN A 590 1.12 22.13 7.83
C ASN A 590 0.42 21.68 6.55
N TYR A 591 -0.74 21.04 6.67
CA TYR A 591 -1.59 20.67 5.54
C TYR A 591 -2.69 21.71 5.36
N ILE A 592 -2.72 22.41 4.23
CA ILE A 592 -3.69 23.47 3.96
C ILE A 592 -4.85 22.91 3.13
N ILE A 593 -6.08 23.26 3.47
CA ILE A 593 -7.29 22.82 2.75
C ILE A 593 -8.43 23.85 2.84
N GLY A 594 -9.29 23.90 1.82
CA GLY A 594 -10.50 24.72 1.79
C GLY A 594 -11.75 23.91 1.47
N GLY A 595 -12.93 24.48 1.73
CA GLY A 595 -14.22 23.80 1.51
C GLY A 595 -15.44 24.68 1.27
N ARG A 596 -16.57 24.00 1.01
CA ARG A 596 -17.86 24.63 0.64
C ARG A 596 -18.69 25.19 1.81
N GLU A 597 -18.22 25.08 3.04
CA GLU A 597 -18.76 25.85 4.18
C GLU A 597 -18.34 27.32 4.16
N ARG A 598 -17.41 27.69 3.26
CA ARG A 598 -16.78 29.01 3.10
C ARG A 598 -15.64 29.24 4.12
N SER A 599 -14.68 28.32 4.15
CA SER A 599 -13.52 28.38 5.03
C SER A 599 -12.25 27.81 4.39
N VAL A 600 -11.10 28.24 4.91
CA VAL A 600 -9.77 27.63 4.72
C VAL A 600 -9.16 27.29 6.08
N TYR A 601 -8.37 26.22 6.12
CA TYR A 601 -7.77 25.66 7.32
C TYR A 601 -6.28 25.34 7.07
N ALA A 602 -5.45 25.46 8.12
CA ALA A 602 -4.07 25.00 8.13
C ALA A 602 -3.85 23.92 9.21
N LEU A 603 -3.27 22.77 8.85
CA LEU A 603 -3.35 21.54 9.64
C LEU A 603 -1.99 20.79 9.86
N GLN A 604 -1.27 21.02 10.96
CA GLN A 604 0.07 20.48 11.26
C GLN A 604 0.14 18.94 11.43
N PRO A 605 0.93 18.17 10.66
CA PRO A 605 1.29 16.81 11.01
C PRO A 605 2.42 16.76 12.04
N VAL A 606 2.42 15.72 12.87
CA VAL A 606 3.41 15.51 13.93
C VAL A 606 4.00 14.11 13.81
N ASP A 607 5.33 14.02 13.71
CA ASP A 607 6.09 12.76 13.76
C ASP A 607 6.49 12.43 15.20
N SER A 608 6.15 11.23 15.68
CA SER A 608 6.52 10.75 17.01
C SER A 608 7.92 10.10 17.01
N GLY A 609 8.94 10.91 17.26
CA GLY A 609 10.35 10.56 17.11
C GLY A 609 10.85 9.38 17.96
N VAL A 610 10.93 8.19 17.37
CA VAL A 610 11.61 7.01 17.94
C VAL A 610 12.55 6.38 16.91
N THR A 611 13.85 6.47 17.18
CA THR A 611 14.95 5.83 16.45
C THR A 611 14.93 4.30 16.62
N ASP A 612 15.56 3.57 15.69
CA ASP A 612 15.79 2.14 15.86
C ASP A 612 16.72 1.89 17.06
N HIS A 613 16.14 1.41 18.16
CA HIS A 613 16.91 0.87 19.27
C HIS A 613 17.41 -0.52 18.92
N ALA A 614 18.72 -0.68 18.84
CA ALA A 614 19.36 -1.95 19.14
C ALA A 614 18.94 -2.38 20.56
N LEU A 615 18.67 -3.66 20.74
CA LEU A 615 18.43 -4.27 22.05
C LEU A 615 19.60 -5.24 22.36
N PRO A 616 19.92 -5.44 23.65
CA PRO A 616 21.21 -5.95 24.12
C PRO A 616 21.48 -7.43 23.81
#